data_AF-A0AAE3R0L3-F1
#
_entry.id   AF-A0AAE3R0L3-F1
#
_cell.length_a   1.000
_cell.length_b   1.000
_cell.length_c   1.000
_cell.angle_alpha   90.00
_cell.angle_beta   90.00
_cell.angle_gamma   90.00
#
_symmetry.space_group_name_H-M   'P 1'
#
loop_
_entity.id
_entity.type
_entity.pdbx_description
1 polymer ?
#
loop_
_entity_poly.entity_id
_entity_poly.type
_entity_poly.pdbx_seq_one_letter_code
_entity_poly.pdbx_strand_id
1 'polypeptide(L)'
;MIKATKTDYPLVIQILSSAFRDNQSVNYIVRQDQNCDKRIENLIAYSIKVCAKFGEIFLSDDQKACALILYPDRKKTTVQSLFWDINLIATCTGIKNVQRTIDREAKIKQRHPDSPFVHLWYIGVSAADQGKGIGTKLLDQILNWADSHNRPVYLETSTESNIPFYRKAGFKIFDQLDLSYRLYFLCNKHAQNSMETDSLSSRSDINQSDRIQSSPVSSATASSATASSAIVSSTIAESTITKSAIAESN
;
A
#
# COMPACT_ATOMS: atom_id res chain seq x y z
N MET A 1 17.13 -12.35 -8.31
CA MET A 1 15.70 -12.19 -8.61
C MET A 1 15.52 -11.93 -10.08
N ILE A 2 14.35 -12.26 -10.62
CA ILE A 2 13.95 -11.98 -12.00
C ILE A 2 12.67 -11.15 -12.01
N LYS A 3 12.46 -10.34 -13.05
CA LYS A 3 11.18 -9.65 -13.28
C LYS A 3 10.18 -10.65 -13.84
N ALA A 4 8.99 -10.72 -13.24
CA ALA A 4 7.91 -11.57 -13.71
C ALA A 4 7.30 -11.01 -14.99
N THR A 5 6.88 -11.93 -15.85
CA THR A 5 6.14 -11.67 -17.08
C THR A 5 4.72 -12.20 -16.96
N LYS A 6 3.88 -11.96 -17.98
CA LYS A 6 2.48 -12.40 -17.97
C LYS A 6 2.32 -13.93 -17.83
N THR A 7 3.30 -14.72 -18.28
CA THR A 7 3.26 -16.19 -18.14
C THR A 7 3.42 -16.63 -16.69
N ASP A 8 3.99 -15.79 -15.84
CA ASP A 8 4.29 -16.12 -14.45
C ASP A 8 3.16 -15.72 -13.50
N TYR A 9 2.16 -14.96 -13.97
CA TYR A 9 1.07 -14.47 -13.13
C TYR A 9 0.27 -15.59 -12.45
N PRO A 10 -0.02 -16.74 -13.08
CA PRO A 10 -0.67 -17.86 -12.38
C PRO A 10 0.15 -18.35 -11.18
N LEU A 11 1.48 -18.41 -11.30
CA LEU A 11 2.37 -18.80 -10.21
C LEU A 11 2.38 -17.76 -9.09
N VAL A 12 2.43 -16.47 -9.42
CA VAL A 12 2.36 -15.38 -8.44
C VAL A 12 1.03 -15.41 -7.67
N ILE A 13 -0.10 -15.65 -8.37
CA ILE A 13 -1.41 -15.83 -7.73
C ILE A 13 -1.38 -17.01 -6.77
N GLN A 14 -0.88 -18.17 -7.22
CA GLN A 14 -0.80 -19.37 -6.38
C GLN A 14 0.02 -19.12 -5.08
N ILE A 15 1.22 -18.53 -5.21
CA ILE A 15 2.10 -18.28 -4.06
C ILE A 15 1.45 -17.30 -3.09
N LEU A 16 0.99 -16.14 -3.56
CA LEU A 16 0.49 -15.08 -2.69
C LEU A 16 -0.89 -15.41 -2.12
N SER A 17 -1.80 -16.03 -2.88
CA SER A 17 -3.11 -16.42 -2.35
C SER A 17 -2.98 -17.44 -1.21
N SER A 18 -2.02 -18.37 -1.33
CA SER A 18 -1.72 -19.30 -0.24
C SER A 18 -1.05 -18.61 0.96
N ALA A 19 -0.03 -17.78 0.71
CA ALA A 19 0.73 -17.10 1.77
C ALA A 19 -0.11 -16.10 2.58
N PHE A 20 -1.16 -15.54 1.99
CA PHE A 20 -2.00 -14.51 2.61
C PHE A 20 -3.39 -14.99 3.05
N ARG A 21 -3.68 -16.30 2.98
CA ARG A 21 -4.98 -16.88 3.35
C ARG A 21 -5.46 -16.44 4.74
N ASP A 22 -4.56 -16.50 5.73
CA ASP A 22 -4.89 -16.18 7.13
C ASP A 22 -4.49 -14.74 7.52
N ASN A 23 -4.12 -13.90 6.55
CA ASN A 23 -3.66 -12.55 6.82
C ASN A 23 -4.85 -11.64 7.19
N GLN A 24 -4.83 -11.09 8.41
CA GLN A 24 -5.92 -10.25 8.94
C GLN A 24 -6.20 -9.02 8.06
N SER A 25 -5.15 -8.40 7.49
CA SER A 25 -5.30 -7.25 6.61
C SER A 25 -5.97 -7.58 5.28
N VAL A 26 -5.65 -8.73 4.69
CA VAL A 26 -6.33 -9.25 3.49
C VAL A 26 -7.77 -9.64 3.81
N ASN A 27 -7.99 -10.37 4.91
CA ASN A 27 -9.32 -10.84 5.31
C ASN A 27 -10.27 -9.71 5.73
N TYR A 28 -9.74 -8.53 6.05
CA TYR A 28 -10.55 -7.33 6.26
C TYR A 28 -11.17 -6.77 4.98
N ILE A 29 -10.50 -6.96 3.84
CA ILE A 29 -10.96 -6.52 2.52
C ILE A 29 -11.85 -7.60 1.90
N VAL A 30 -11.43 -8.86 2.02
CA VAL A 30 -12.10 -10.01 1.40
C VAL A 30 -13.40 -10.33 2.12
N ARG A 31 -14.49 -10.47 1.34
CA ARG A 31 -15.76 -10.97 1.87
C ARG A 31 -15.61 -12.41 2.36
N GLN A 32 -15.95 -12.65 3.63
CA GLN A 32 -15.83 -13.95 4.28
C GLN A 32 -17.08 -14.81 3.99
N ASP A 33 -17.08 -15.49 2.85
CA ASP A 33 -18.09 -16.47 2.44
C ASP A 33 -17.41 -17.75 1.90
N GLN A 34 -18.20 -18.71 1.41
CA GLN A 34 -17.70 -19.98 0.84
C GLN A 34 -16.74 -19.80 -0.36
N ASN A 35 -16.61 -18.60 -0.92
CA ASN A 35 -15.70 -18.28 -2.02
C ASN A 35 -14.48 -17.47 -1.56
N CYS A 36 -14.18 -17.39 -0.26
CA CYS A 36 -13.09 -16.57 0.29
C CYS A 36 -11.76 -16.78 -0.42
N ASP A 37 -11.36 -18.04 -0.68
CA ASP A 37 -10.13 -18.35 -1.41
C ASP A 37 -10.12 -17.74 -2.82
N LYS A 38 -11.23 -17.89 -3.55
CA LYS A 38 -11.35 -17.32 -4.89
C LYS A 38 -11.31 -15.80 -4.88
N ARG A 39 -11.85 -15.18 -3.83
CA ARG A 39 -11.81 -13.72 -3.63
C ARG A 39 -10.39 -13.23 -3.34
N ILE A 40 -9.61 -13.98 -2.57
CA ILE A 40 -8.18 -13.71 -2.36
C ILE A 40 -7.43 -13.80 -3.69
N GLU A 41 -7.67 -14.84 -4.51
CA GLU A 41 -7.10 -14.91 -5.86
C GLU A 41 -7.46 -13.69 -6.71
N ASN A 42 -8.72 -13.23 -6.66
CA ASN A 42 -9.15 -12.03 -7.39
C ASN A 42 -8.44 -10.77 -6.88
N LEU A 43 -8.23 -10.64 -5.56
CA LEU A 43 -7.46 -9.55 -4.97
C LEU A 43 -6.01 -9.56 -5.45
N ILE A 44 -5.34 -10.71 -5.42
CA ILE A 44 -3.96 -10.84 -5.91
C ILE A 44 -3.88 -10.56 -7.42
N ALA A 45 -4.83 -11.08 -8.21
CA ALA A 45 -4.89 -10.81 -9.65
C ALA A 45 -5.10 -9.32 -9.96
N TYR A 46 -5.89 -8.62 -9.14
CA TYR A 46 -6.01 -7.16 -9.19
C TYR A 46 -4.67 -6.49 -8.86
N SER A 47 -4.01 -6.87 -7.76
CA SER A 47 -2.73 -6.30 -7.36
C SER A 47 -1.64 -6.51 -8.42
N ILE A 48 -1.62 -7.66 -9.11
CA ILE A 48 -0.76 -7.90 -10.28
C ILE A 48 -1.03 -6.90 -11.40
N LYS A 49 -2.30 -6.63 -11.77
CA LYS A 49 -2.63 -5.64 -12.80
C LYS A 49 -2.12 -4.24 -12.44
N VAL A 50 -2.26 -3.87 -11.17
CA VAL A 50 -1.81 -2.57 -10.66
C VAL A 50 -0.28 -2.48 -10.66
N CYS A 51 0.43 -3.49 -10.13
CA CYS A 51 1.89 -3.51 -10.11
C CYS A 51 2.51 -3.64 -11.52
N ALA A 52 1.88 -4.38 -12.43
CA ALA A 52 2.35 -4.44 -13.82
C ALA A 52 2.26 -3.08 -14.54
N LYS A 53 1.38 -2.17 -14.09
CA LYS A 53 1.21 -0.83 -14.68
C LYS A 53 1.98 0.26 -13.94
N PHE A 54 2.05 0.18 -12.61
CA PHE A 54 2.54 1.26 -11.75
C PHE A 54 3.63 0.82 -10.78
N GLY A 55 4.24 -0.34 -11.00
CA GLY A 55 5.13 -0.99 -10.08
C GLY A 55 6.05 -1.99 -10.78
N GLU A 56 6.45 -3.02 -10.04
CA GLU A 56 7.19 -4.16 -10.58
C GLU A 56 6.71 -5.43 -9.87
N ILE A 57 6.95 -6.57 -10.52
CA ILE A 57 6.67 -7.89 -9.99
C ILE A 57 7.96 -8.68 -10.08
N PHE A 58 8.44 -9.19 -8.95
CA PHE A 58 9.69 -9.94 -8.86
C PHE A 58 9.43 -11.37 -8.42
N LEU A 59 10.24 -12.27 -8.94
CA LEU A 59 10.34 -13.67 -8.51
C LEU A 59 11.76 -13.94 -7.99
N SER A 60 11.89 -14.86 -7.04
CA SER A 60 13.18 -15.47 -6.73
C SER A 60 13.72 -16.24 -7.94
N ASP A 61 15.03 -16.45 -7.99
CA ASP A 61 15.68 -17.12 -9.14
C ASP A 61 15.15 -18.55 -9.36
N ASP A 62 14.72 -19.21 -8.29
CA ASP A 62 14.11 -20.54 -8.27
C ASP A 62 12.57 -20.52 -8.37
N GLN A 63 11.97 -19.34 -8.55
CA GLN A 63 10.52 -19.11 -8.68
C GLN A 63 9.68 -19.62 -7.50
N LYS A 64 10.28 -19.79 -6.31
CA LYS A 64 9.60 -20.23 -5.09
C LYS A 64 9.07 -19.09 -4.23
N ALA A 65 9.49 -17.86 -4.50
CA ALA A 65 9.01 -16.67 -3.84
C ALA A 65 8.73 -15.56 -4.85
N CYS A 66 7.81 -14.67 -4.50
CA CYS A 66 7.51 -13.49 -5.30
C CYS A 66 7.24 -12.27 -4.43
N ALA A 67 7.36 -11.10 -5.05
CA ALA A 67 7.00 -9.82 -4.46
C ALA A 67 6.30 -8.92 -5.47
N LEU A 68 5.32 -8.16 -4.97
CA LEU A 68 4.65 -7.10 -5.69
C LEU A 68 5.09 -5.78 -5.06
N ILE A 69 5.73 -4.93 -5.86
CA ILE A 69 6.07 -3.57 -5.44
C ILE A 69 5.28 -2.55 -6.24
N LEU A 70 4.95 -1.43 -5.61
CA LEU A 70 4.22 -0.32 -6.21
C LEU A 70 5.03 0.97 -6.05
N TYR A 71 4.91 1.89 -7.02
CA TYR A 71 5.39 3.27 -6.90
C TYR A 71 4.18 4.19 -6.73
N PRO A 72 3.83 4.60 -5.50
CA PRO A 72 2.63 5.40 -5.27
C PRO A 72 2.64 6.74 -6.03
N ASP A 73 3.82 7.35 -6.21
CA ASP A 73 4.03 8.57 -7.00
C ASP A 73 3.69 8.40 -8.49
N ARG A 74 3.71 7.17 -9.01
CA ARG A 74 3.38 6.87 -10.42
C ARG A 74 1.93 6.42 -10.62
N LYS A 75 1.22 6.09 -9.55
CA LYS A 75 -0.16 5.59 -9.64
C LYS A 75 -1.09 6.73 -10.07
N LYS A 76 -1.66 6.62 -11.27
CA LYS A 76 -2.64 7.58 -11.80
C LYS A 76 -4.03 6.95 -11.85
N THR A 77 -5.05 7.72 -11.49
CA THR A 77 -6.44 7.34 -11.74
C THR A 77 -6.72 7.42 -13.24
N THR A 78 -7.04 6.28 -13.83
CA THR A 78 -7.40 6.12 -15.25
C THR A 78 -8.72 5.39 -15.36
N VAL A 79 -9.43 5.51 -16.50
CA VAL A 79 -10.66 4.74 -16.75
C VAL A 79 -10.42 3.23 -16.60
N GLN A 80 -9.25 2.77 -17.06
CA GLN A 80 -8.86 1.37 -16.92
C GLN A 80 -8.65 0.94 -15.46
N SER A 81 -8.00 1.78 -14.63
CA SER A 81 -7.83 1.45 -13.20
C SER A 81 -9.16 1.47 -12.46
N LEU A 82 -10.06 2.39 -12.82
CA LEU A 82 -11.41 2.43 -12.25
C LEU A 82 -12.20 1.16 -12.59
N PHE A 83 -12.10 0.67 -13.83
CA PHE A 83 -12.71 -0.60 -14.20
C PHE A 83 -12.18 -1.77 -13.34
N TRP A 84 -10.87 -1.80 -13.07
CA TRP A 84 -10.29 -2.80 -12.18
C TRP A 84 -10.79 -2.67 -10.74
N ASP A 85 -10.94 -1.45 -10.23
CA ASP A 85 -11.48 -1.20 -8.89
C ASP A 85 -12.94 -1.67 -8.77
N ILE A 86 -13.78 -1.36 -9.77
CA ILE A 86 -15.17 -1.83 -9.84
C ILE A 86 -15.22 -3.36 -9.91
N ASN A 87 -14.37 -3.97 -10.73
CA ASN A 87 -14.28 -5.42 -10.83
C ASN A 87 -13.84 -6.06 -9.50
N LEU A 88 -12.90 -5.45 -8.78
CA LEU A 88 -12.48 -5.89 -7.45
C LEU A 88 -13.64 -5.81 -6.44
N ILE A 89 -14.40 -4.71 -6.44
CA ILE A 89 -15.56 -4.56 -5.55
C ILE A 89 -16.58 -5.67 -5.80
N ALA A 90 -16.89 -5.96 -7.07
CA ALA A 90 -17.85 -7.00 -7.41
C ALA A 90 -17.35 -8.42 -7.06
N THR A 91 -16.07 -8.70 -7.30
CA THR A 91 -15.51 -10.07 -7.25
C THR A 91 -14.81 -10.44 -5.95
N CYS A 92 -14.46 -9.46 -5.10
CA CYS A 92 -13.72 -9.67 -3.86
C CYS A 92 -14.46 -9.08 -2.66
N THR A 93 -14.56 -7.74 -2.59
CA THR A 93 -14.98 -6.99 -1.40
C THR A 93 -16.48 -7.07 -1.11
N GLY A 94 -17.29 -6.96 -2.16
CA GLY A 94 -18.73 -6.75 -2.07
C GLY A 94 -19.11 -5.31 -1.69
N ILE A 95 -20.26 -4.86 -2.18
CA ILE A 95 -20.75 -3.48 -1.97
C ILE A 95 -20.91 -3.14 -0.49
N LYS A 96 -21.33 -4.11 0.35
CA LYS A 96 -21.52 -3.89 1.80
C LYS A 96 -20.23 -3.48 2.53
N ASN A 97 -19.06 -3.92 2.05
CA ASN A 97 -17.78 -3.68 2.71
C ASN A 97 -16.97 -2.55 2.05
N VAL A 98 -17.45 -1.95 0.97
CA VAL A 98 -16.66 -1.00 0.16
C VAL A 98 -16.29 0.25 0.96
N GLN A 99 -17.21 0.82 1.73
CA GLN A 99 -16.95 2.04 2.50
C GLN A 99 -15.83 1.82 3.52
N ARG A 100 -15.93 0.72 4.27
CA ARG A 100 -14.91 0.29 5.23
C ARG A 100 -13.53 0.11 4.57
N THR A 101 -13.48 -0.45 3.37
CA THR A 101 -12.23 -0.59 2.60
C THR A 101 -11.68 0.78 2.18
N ILE A 102 -12.52 1.69 1.69
CA ILE A 102 -12.11 3.05 1.32
C ILE A 102 -11.55 3.81 2.53
N ASP A 103 -12.24 3.76 3.68
CA ASP A 103 -11.81 4.43 4.91
C ASP A 103 -10.47 3.88 5.41
N ARG A 104 -10.26 2.57 5.30
CA ARG A 104 -8.98 1.92 5.59
C ARG A 104 -7.87 2.44 4.68
N GLU A 105 -8.08 2.44 3.36
CA GLU A 105 -7.08 2.91 2.40
C GLU A 105 -6.72 4.38 2.64
N ALA A 106 -7.69 5.22 2.97
CA ALA A 106 -7.45 6.63 3.31
C ALA A 106 -6.54 6.77 4.55
N LYS A 107 -6.80 6.00 5.61
CA LYS A 107 -5.98 6.02 6.84
C LYS A 107 -4.55 5.51 6.63
N ILE A 108 -4.37 4.54 5.74
CA ILE A 108 -3.04 4.03 5.37
C ILE A 108 -2.29 5.10 4.58
N LYS A 109 -2.93 5.68 3.56
CA LYS A 109 -2.31 6.71 2.71
C LYS A 109 -1.85 7.94 3.50
N GLN A 110 -2.60 8.35 4.52
CA GLN A 110 -2.21 9.46 5.40
C GLN A 110 -0.88 9.25 6.14
N ARG A 111 -0.39 8.01 6.23
CA ARG A 111 0.88 7.66 6.89
C ARG A 111 2.02 7.40 5.91
N HIS A 112 1.72 7.43 4.61
CA HIS A 112 2.74 7.29 3.59
C HIS A 112 3.56 8.58 3.50
N PRO A 113 4.86 8.50 3.22
CA PRO A 113 5.66 9.70 3.00
C PRO A 113 5.20 10.42 1.73
N ASP A 114 5.34 11.74 1.71
CA ASP A 114 5.08 12.56 0.51
C ASP A 114 6.18 12.37 -0.55
N SER A 115 7.38 11.95 -0.14
CA SER A 115 8.51 11.68 -1.03
C SER A 115 8.31 10.37 -1.82
N PRO A 116 8.82 10.26 -3.07
CA PRO A 116 8.77 9.02 -3.83
C PRO A 116 9.39 7.83 -3.09
N PHE A 117 8.68 6.71 -3.07
CA PHE A 117 9.12 5.50 -2.36
C PHE A 117 8.71 4.22 -3.11
N VAL A 118 9.25 3.09 -2.67
CA VAL A 118 8.81 1.75 -3.05
C VAL A 118 7.89 1.23 -1.96
N HIS A 119 6.63 0.97 -2.31
CA HIS A 119 5.70 0.26 -1.45
C HIS A 119 5.85 -1.25 -1.69
N LEU A 120 6.43 -1.98 -0.74
CA LEU A 120 6.46 -3.44 -0.77
C LEU A 120 5.07 -3.96 -0.36
N TRP A 121 4.20 -4.11 -1.36
CA TRP A 121 2.78 -4.39 -1.14
C TRP A 121 2.54 -5.85 -0.76
N TYR A 122 3.23 -6.78 -1.42
CA TYR A 122 3.21 -8.20 -1.07
C TYR A 122 4.59 -8.80 -1.20
N ILE A 123 4.89 -9.75 -0.31
CA ILE A 123 6.01 -10.68 -0.45
C ILE A 123 5.56 -12.03 0.12
N GLY A 124 5.84 -13.12 -0.60
CA GLY A 124 5.43 -14.45 -0.19
C GLY A 124 6.36 -15.53 -0.72
N VAL A 125 6.42 -16.64 0.01
CA VAL A 125 7.16 -17.86 -0.34
C VAL A 125 6.17 -19.00 -0.41
N SER A 126 6.33 -19.90 -1.39
CA SER A 126 5.56 -21.14 -1.48
C SER A 126 5.61 -21.90 -0.15
N ALA A 127 4.46 -22.46 0.28
CA ALA A 127 4.34 -23.11 1.58
C ALA A 127 5.40 -24.23 1.78
N ALA A 128 5.70 -25.00 0.74
CA ALA A 128 6.68 -26.08 0.76
C ALA A 128 8.15 -25.62 0.87
N ASP A 129 8.42 -24.32 0.70
CA ASP A 129 9.77 -23.75 0.69
C ASP A 129 10.01 -22.67 1.75
N GLN A 130 9.05 -22.49 2.66
CA GLN A 130 9.23 -21.64 3.84
C GLN A 130 10.35 -22.15 4.75
N GLY A 131 10.95 -21.25 5.54
CA GLY A 131 12.04 -21.58 6.47
C GLY A 131 13.41 -21.82 5.82
N LYS A 132 13.52 -21.79 4.49
CA LYS A 132 14.77 -22.05 3.74
C LYS A 132 15.58 -20.78 3.39
N GLY A 133 15.20 -19.62 3.93
CA GLY A 133 15.88 -18.34 3.68
C GLY A 133 15.57 -17.68 2.32
N ILE A 134 14.70 -18.27 1.48
CA ILE A 134 14.36 -17.74 0.15
C ILE A 134 13.73 -16.35 0.23
N GLY A 135 12.78 -16.15 1.16
CA GLY A 135 12.14 -14.85 1.38
C GLY A 135 13.14 -13.78 1.82
N THR A 136 14.11 -14.13 2.68
CA THR A 136 15.19 -13.20 3.09
C THR A 136 16.04 -12.81 1.91
N LYS A 137 16.51 -13.78 1.11
CA LYS A 137 17.30 -13.51 -0.09
C LYS A 137 16.55 -12.62 -1.09
N LEU A 138 15.25 -12.86 -1.30
CA LEU A 138 14.44 -12.04 -2.19
C LEU A 138 14.27 -10.61 -1.65
N LEU A 139 13.99 -10.46 -0.35
CA LEU A 139 13.87 -9.13 0.27
C LEU A 139 15.18 -8.34 0.16
N ASP A 140 16.33 -8.95 0.44
CA ASP A 140 17.64 -8.30 0.32
C ASP A 140 17.91 -7.84 -1.12
N GLN A 141 17.54 -8.67 -2.12
CA GLN A 141 17.65 -8.29 -3.53
C GLN A 141 16.75 -7.10 -3.89
N ILE A 142 15.53 -7.04 -3.35
CA ILE A 142 14.60 -5.92 -3.56
C ILE A 142 15.13 -4.65 -2.88
N LEU A 143 15.70 -4.74 -1.68
CA LEU A 143 16.29 -3.60 -0.98
C LEU A 143 17.47 -3.01 -1.76
N ASN A 144 18.40 -3.86 -2.20
CA ASN A 144 19.53 -3.42 -3.03
C ASN A 144 19.07 -2.77 -4.34
N TRP A 145 18.03 -3.34 -4.97
CA TRP A 145 17.43 -2.77 -6.17
C TRP A 145 16.76 -1.42 -5.88
N ALA A 146 16.03 -1.27 -4.77
CA ALA A 146 15.40 0.00 -4.41
C ALA A 146 16.43 1.09 -4.08
N ASP A 147 17.51 0.73 -3.40
CA ASP A 147 18.64 1.62 -3.12
C ASP A 147 19.32 2.09 -4.40
N SER A 148 19.53 1.19 -5.39
CA SER A 148 20.07 1.61 -6.70
C SER A 148 19.14 2.53 -7.48
N HIS A 149 17.86 2.63 -7.10
CA HIS A 149 16.87 3.54 -7.67
C HIS A 149 16.62 4.77 -6.80
N ASN A 150 17.44 4.97 -5.75
CA ASN A 150 17.33 6.06 -4.77
C ASN A 150 15.91 6.16 -4.17
N ARG A 151 15.31 5.02 -3.84
CA ARG A 151 13.96 4.98 -3.26
C ARG A 151 13.95 4.22 -1.95
N PRO A 152 13.50 4.85 -0.84
CA PRO A 152 13.26 4.15 0.40
C PRO A 152 12.13 3.13 0.23
N VAL A 153 12.13 2.10 1.08
CA VAL A 153 11.13 1.02 1.04
C VAL A 153 10.25 1.09 2.28
N TYR A 154 8.93 1.08 2.05
CA TYR A 154 7.90 1.07 3.08
C TYR A 154 6.97 -0.12 2.89
N LEU A 155 6.43 -0.62 3.99
CA LEU A 155 5.43 -1.69 4.00
C LEU A 155 4.55 -1.60 5.24
N GLU A 156 3.43 -2.31 5.17
CA GLU A 156 2.59 -2.57 6.32
C GLU A 156 2.47 -4.06 6.59
N THR A 157 2.36 -4.46 7.85
CA THR A 157 2.05 -5.84 8.20
C THR A 157 1.10 -5.93 9.38
N SER A 158 0.11 -6.82 9.27
CA SER A 158 -0.79 -7.19 10.37
C SER A 158 -0.36 -8.48 11.08
N THR A 159 0.80 -9.03 10.70
CA THR A 159 1.28 -10.33 11.19
C THR A 159 2.51 -10.09 12.06
N GLU A 160 2.35 -10.12 13.39
CA GLU A 160 3.43 -9.82 14.33
C GLU A 160 4.64 -10.76 14.20
N SER A 161 4.41 -12.02 13.84
CA SER A 161 5.48 -12.98 13.58
C SER A 161 6.35 -12.63 12.36
N ASN A 162 5.90 -11.71 11.49
CA ASN A 162 6.72 -11.17 10.39
C ASN A 162 7.65 -10.03 10.84
N ILE A 163 7.41 -9.41 12.01
CA ILE A 163 8.23 -8.27 12.48
C ILE A 163 9.71 -8.65 12.62
N PRO A 164 10.10 -9.79 13.24
CA PRO A 164 11.50 -10.19 13.30
C PRO A 164 12.15 -10.39 11.93
N PHE A 165 11.38 -10.86 10.93
CA PHE A 165 11.86 -11.02 9.55
C PHE A 165 12.25 -9.66 8.94
N TYR A 166 11.37 -8.66 9.03
CA TYR A 166 11.66 -7.32 8.53
C TYR A 166 12.74 -6.58 9.33
N ARG A 167 12.76 -6.73 10.67
CA ARG A 167 13.80 -6.12 11.52
C ARG A 167 15.20 -6.63 11.17
N LYS A 168 15.35 -7.93 10.89
CA LYS A 168 16.63 -8.50 10.45
C LYS A 168 17.12 -7.88 9.13
N ALA A 169 16.19 -7.53 8.24
CA ALA A 169 16.48 -6.80 7.00
C ALA A 169 16.66 -5.28 7.20
N GLY A 170 16.67 -4.79 8.44
CA GLY A 170 16.93 -3.39 8.77
C GLY A 170 15.70 -2.47 8.78
N PHE A 171 14.49 -3.02 8.70
CA PHE A 171 13.27 -2.22 8.87
C PHE A 171 13.04 -1.84 10.34
N LYS A 172 12.46 -0.67 10.56
CA LYS A 172 11.92 -0.24 11.86
C LYS A 172 10.44 0.08 11.74
N ILE A 173 9.71 -0.13 12.82
CA ILE A 173 8.34 0.36 12.95
C ILE A 173 8.40 1.85 13.21
N PHE A 174 7.64 2.64 12.46
CA PHE A 174 7.54 4.10 12.66
C PHE A 174 6.12 4.55 13.02
N ASP A 175 5.10 3.74 12.71
CA ASP A 175 3.71 4.02 13.07
C ASP A 175 2.90 2.72 13.19
N GLN A 176 1.71 2.81 13.77
CA GLN A 176 0.72 1.75 13.87
C GLN A 176 -0.69 2.30 13.70
N LEU A 177 -1.58 1.45 13.19
CA LEU A 177 -3.01 1.74 13.07
C LEU A 177 -3.83 0.62 13.68
N ASP A 178 -4.67 0.97 14.64
CA ASP A 178 -5.67 0.06 15.20
C ASP A 178 -6.94 0.10 14.36
N LEU A 179 -7.22 -1.03 13.70
CA LEU A 179 -8.49 -1.35 13.06
C LEU A 179 -9.20 -2.40 13.93
N SER A 180 -9.92 -3.36 13.32
CA SER A 180 -10.29 -4.60 14.02
C SER A 180 -9.09 -5.54 14.24
N TYR A 181 -7.90 -5.13 13.80
CA TYR A 181 -6.59 -5.75 13.99
C TYR A 181 -5.54 -4.63 14.02
N ARG A 182 -4.35 -4.92 14.52
CA ARG A 182 -3.24 -3.97 14.52
C ARG A 182 -2.46 -4.05 13.22
N LEU A 183 -2.26 -2.91 12.56
CA LEU A 183 -1.44 -2.78 11.37
C LEU A 183 -0.19 -1.98 11.71
N TYR A 184 0.99 -2.59 11.54
CA TYR A 184 2.28 -1.96 11.77
C TYR A 184 2.82 -1.38 10.48
N PHE A 185 3.34 -0.14 10.52
CA PHE A 185 3.99 0.53 9.40
C PHE A 185 5.50 0.48 9.60
N LEU A 186 6.21 -0.03 8.60
CA LEU A 186 7.65 -0.25 8.66
C LEU A 186 8.37 0.45 7.50
N CYS A 187 9.57 0.97 7.78
CA CYS A 187 10.43 1.59 6.78
C CYS A 187 11.88 1.10 6.90
N ASN A 188 12.59 0.99 5.77
CA ASN A 188 13.99 0.53 5.73
C ASN A 188 14.97 1.62 6.23
N LYS A 189 16.26 1.30 6.32
CA LYS A 189 17.29 2.24 6.81
C LYS A 189 17.40 3.51 5.98
N HIS A 190 17.26 3.39 4.65
CA HIS A 190 17.26 4.54 3.75
C HIS A 190 16.18 5.56 4.15
N ALA A 191 14.95 5.09 4.36
CA ALA A 191 13.83 5.94 4.81
C ALA A 191 14.13 6.68 6.11
N GLN A 192 14.73 5.98 7.08
CA GLN A 192 15.05 6.53 8.40
C GLN A 192 16.05 7.68 8.28
N ASN A 193 17.08 7.51 7.44
CA ASN A 193 18.08 8.56 7.21
C ASN A 193 17.44 9.83 6.62
N SER A 194 16.50 9.69 5.68
CA SER A 194 15.77 10.82 5.10
C SER A 194 14.93 11.57 6.14
N MET A 195 14.23 10.84 7.03
CA MET A 195 13.45 11.44 8.11
C MET A 195 14.33 12.18 9.13
N GLU A 196 15.50 11.60 9.47
CA GLU A 196 16.45 12.23 10.39
C GLU A 196 17.02 13.53 9.79
N THR A 197 17.37 13.55 8.50
CA THR A 197 17.86 14.77 7.84
C THR A 197 16.81 15.88 7.79
N ASP A 198 15.54 15.56 7.52
CA ASP A 198 14.45 16.55 7.51
C ASP A 198 14.15 17.11 8.92
N SER A 199 14.31 16.28 9.95
CA SER A 199 14.15 16.70 11.34
C SER A 199 15.29 17.60 11.85
N LEU A 200 16.49 17.45 11.28
CA LEU A 200 17.66 18.25 11.63
C LEU A 200 17.65 19.60 10.90
N SER A 201 17.25 19.65 9.63
CA SER A 201 17.11 20.89 8.85
C SER A 201 16.03 21.80 9.44
N SER A 202 14.87 21.24 9.80
CA SER A 202 13.78 21.98 10.45
C SER A 202 14.15 22.52 11.85
N ARG A 203 15.08 21.87 12.57
CA ARG A 203 15.61 22.38 13.84
C ARG A 203 16.67 23.47 13.68
N SER A 204 17.48 23.43 12.61
CA SER A 204 18.44 24.50 12.34
C SER A 204 17.78 25.82 11.94
N ASP A 205 16.62 25.77 11.27
CA ASP A 205 15.86 26.96 10.88
C ASP A 205 15.19 27.66 12.08
N ILE A 206 14.84 26.89 13.12
CA ILE A 206 14.32 27.45 14.39
C ILE A 206 15.43 28.18 15.15
N ASN A 207 16.67 27.68 15.14
CA ASN A 207 17.79 28.34 15.82
C ASN A 207 18.33 29.60 15.11
N GLN A 208 17.97 29.83 13.84
CA GLN A 208 18.33 31.05 13.12
C GLN A 208 17.30 32.17 13.27
N SER A 209 16.06 31.85 13.67
CA SER A 209 14.98 32.84 13.84
C SER A 209 15.04 33.60 15.18
N ASP A 210 15.91 33.21 16.12
CA ASP A 210 16.14 33.91 17.39
C ASP A 210 17.16 35.07 17.31
N ARG A 211 17.65 35.45 16.12
CA ARG A 211 18.68 36.51 15.98
C ARG A 211 18.28 37.81 15.29
N ILE A 212 17.00 38.05 15.00
CA ILE A 212 16.58 39.33 14.39
C ILE A 212 15.23 39.78 14.96
N GLN A 213 15.25 40.79 15.85
CA GLN A 213 14.10 41.60 16.23
C GLN A 213 14.31 43.04 15.72
N SER A 214 13.49 43.50 14.75
CA SER A 214 12.82 44.82 14.76
C SER A 214 12.00 45.11 13.48
N SER A 215 10.67 44.97 13.59
CA SER A 215 9.60 45.85 13.03
C SER A 215 9.27 45.83 11.50
N PRO A 216 8.11 46.37 11.03
CA PRO A 216 6.82 45.64 10.97
C PRO A 216 6.02 45.74 9.63
N VAL A 217 5.02 44.84 9.48
CA VAL A 217 3.79 44.86 8.61
C VAL A 217 3.92 44.81 7.07
N SER A 218 3.39 43.75 6.43
CA SER A 218 2.21 43.80 5.54
C SER A 218 1.88 42.46 4.85
N SER A 219 0.59 42.08 4.95
CA SER A 219 -0.29 41.38 3.98
C SER A 219 0.14 40.07 3.28
N ALA A 220 -0.50 38.98 3.74
CA ALA A 220 -1.24 37.96 2.98
C ALA A 220 -0.88 37.66 1.51
N THR A 221 -0.55 36.39 1.23
CA THR A 221 -1.44 35.46 0.49
C THR A 221 -0.85 34.06 0.52
N ALA A 222 -1.55 33.15 1.21
CA ALA A 222 -1.27 31.72 1.13
C ALA A 222 -1.76 31.20 -0.23
N SER A 223 -0.83 30.78 -1.09
CA SER A 223 -1.17 30.05 -2.30
C SER A 223 -1.30 28.57 -1.98
N SER A 224 -2.55 28.11 -2.05
CA SER A 224 -3.02 26.76 -1.83
C SER A 224 -2.30 25.73 -2.70
N ALA A 225 -1.76 24.69 -2.04
CA ALA A 225 -1.37 23.45 -2.70
C ALA A 225 -2.59 22.83 -3.38
N THR A 226 -2.49 22.64 -4.70
CA THR A 226 -3.51 22.02 -5.53
C THR A 226 -3.61 20.53 -5.20
N ALA A 227 -4.61 20.20 -4.39
CA ALA A 227 -5.12 18.85 -4.24
C ALA A 227 -5.70 18.38 -5.58
N SER A 228 -5.10 17.36 -6.20
CA SER A 228 -5.77 16.60 -7.24
C SER A 228 -5.20 15.19 -7.45
N SER A 229 -6.14 14.25 -7.37
CA SER A 229 -6.18 12.95 -8.04
C SER A 229 -5.52 11.76 -7.35
N ALA A 230 -6.27 11.17 -6.41
CA ALA A 230 -6.56 9.72 -6.38
C ALA A 230 -7.66 9.45 -5.34
N ILE A 231 -8.83 10.06 -5.55
CA ILE A 231 -10.08 9.59 -4.95
C ILE A 231 -10.47 8.37 -5.77
N VAL A 232 -10.55 7.20 -5.14
CA VAL A 232 -11.32 6.10 -5.72
C VAL A 232 -12.75 6.61 -5.81
N SER A 233 -13.11 6.98 -7.04
CA SER A 233 -14.42 7.34 -7.55
C SER A 233 -15.62 7.00 -6.66
N SER A 234 -15.98 7.91 -5.76
CA SER A 234 -17.34 7.97 -5.19
C SER A 234 -18.04 9.32 -5.44
N THR A 235 -17.46 10.24 -6.22
CA THR A 235 -18.17 11.47 -6.66
C THR A 235 -19.14 11.23 -7.83
N ILE A 236 -19.49 9.97 -8.16
CA ILE A 236 -20.56 9.66 -9.12
C ILE A 236 -21.49 8.61 -8.49
N ALA A 237 -22.26 9.03 -7.48
CA ALA A 237 -23.50 8.36 -7.05
C ALA A 237 -24.37 9.19 -6.08
N GLU A 238 -24.03 10.45 -5.75
CA GLU A 238 -24.80 11.28 -4.79
C GLU A 238 -25.31 12.62 -5.37
N SER A 239 -25.56 12.68 -6.67
CA SER A 239 -26.46 13.70 -7.22
C SER A 239 -27.48 13.05 -8.14
N THR A 240 -28.76 13.27 -7.83
CA THR A 240 -29.96 12.90 -8.61
C THR A 240 -30.70 11.64 -8.11
N ILE A 241 -31.33 11.73 -6.93
CA ILE A 241 -32.80 11.75 -6.75
C ILE A 241 -33.14 11.30 -5.32
N THR A 242 -33.52 12.28 -4.50
CA THR A 242 -34.31 12.08 -3.29
C THR A 242 -35.78 12.34 -3.66
N LYS A 243 -36.68 11.48 -3.16
CA LYS A 243 -38.16 11.57 -3.12
C LYS A 243 -38.99 11.08 -4.33
N SER A 244 -39.57 9.89 -4.17
CA SER A 244 -41.02 9.68 -4.30
C SER A 244 -41.51 8.45 -3.49
N ALA A 245 -42.47 8.71 -2.57
CA ALA A 245 -43.57 7.87 -2.08
C ALA A 245 -43.24 6.45 -1.52
N ILE A 246 -43.37 6.16 -0.21
CA ILE A 246 -44.59 6.02 0.62
C ILE A 246 -45.82 5.46 -0.13
N ALA A 247 -46.29 4.32 0.40
CA ALA A 247 -47.62 3.71 0.28
C ALA A 247 -47.98 2.96 -1.02
N GLU A 248 -48.01 1.63 -0.89
CA GLU A 248 -49.15 0.72 -1.14
C GLU A 248 -48.57 -0.70 -1.04
N SER A 249 -48.78 -1.48 0.02
CA SER A 249 -50.07 -2.10 0.34
C SER A 249 -50.03 -2.72 1.75
N ASN A 250 -51.14 -2.51 2.45
CA ASN A 250 -51.68 -3.15 3.67
C ASN A 250 -51.00 -2.89 5.01
#